data_AF-A0A0F9K2D2-F1
#
_entry.id   AF-A0A0F9K2D2-F1
#
_cell.length_a   1.000
_cell.length_b   1.000
_cell.length_c   1.000
_cell.angle_alpha   90.00
_cell.angle_beta   90.00
_cell.angle_gamma   90.00
#
_symmetry.space_group_name_H-M   'P 1'
#
loop_
_entity.id
_entity.type
_entity.pdbx_description
1 polymer ?
#
loop_
_entity_poly.entity_id
_entity_poly.type
_entity_poly.pdbx_seq_one_letter_code
_entity_poly.pdbx_strand_id
1 'polypeptide(L)' 'MTENGMALWQKSECARITGKISAHATMALGKGYQRGDYTKPLDELTDDEVLAALNCGPATLRELRSVFPAPSG' A
#
# COMPACT_ATOMS: atom_id res chain seq x y z
N MET A 1 11.64 -1.27 -18.89
CA MET A 1 10.85 -2.13 -18.00
C MET A 1 10.74 -1.37 -16.69
N THR A 2 9.56 -0.81 -16.43
CA THR A 2 9.24 -0.09 -15.19
C THR A 2 9.55 -0.98 -14.00
N GLU A 3 10.14 -0.41 -12.96
CA GLU A 3 10.47 -1.09 -11.72
C GLU A 3 9.25 -1.93 -11.28
N ASN A 4 9.40 -3.27 -11.25
CA ASN A 4 8.27 -4.19 -11.03
C ASN A 4 7.54 -3.74 -9.76
N GLY A 5 6.23 -3.49 -9.80
CA GLY A 5 5.48 -3.04 -8.61
C GLY A 5 5.66 -3.97 -7.40
N MET A 6 5.96 -5.26 -7.63
CA MET A 6 6.34 -6.21 -6.58
C MET A 6 7.69 -5.89 -5.90
N ALA A 7 8.64 -5.28 -6.60
CA ALA A 7 9.87 -4.78 -6.01
C ALA A 7 9.59 -3.57 -5.10
N LEU A 8 8.68 -2.67 -5.50
CA LEU A 8 8.22 -1.57 -4.64
C LEU A 8 7.46 -2.09 -3.42
N TRP A 9 6.64 -3.11 -3.58
CA TRP A 9 5.97 -3.82 -2.49
C TRP A 9 6.96 -4.48 -1.51
N GLN A 10 8.02 -5.09 -2.02
CA GLN A 10 9.08 -5.65 -1.16
C GLN A 10 9.90 -4.55 -0.45
N LYS A 11 10.20 -3.44 -1.15
CA LYS A 11 10.91 -2.28 -0.60
C LYS A 11 10.12 -1.54 0.48
N SER A 12 8.79 -1.49 0.38
CA SER A 12 7.90 -0.91 1.39
C SER A 12 7.77 -1.75 2.66
N GLU A 13 8.74 -2.65 2.88
CA GLU A 13 8.87 -3.48 4.06
C GLU A 13 7.58 -4.25 4.35
N CYS A 14 7.06 -5.00 3.37
CA CYS A 14 5.84 -5.81 3.49
C CYS A 14 5.76 -6.62 4.81
N ALA A 15 6.90 -7.04 5.37
CA ALA A 15 6.96 -7.68 6.69
C ALA A 15 6.42 -6.81 7.85
N ARG A 16 6.58 -5.49 7.78
CA ARG A 16 6.12 -4.52 8.79
C ARG A 16 4.60 -4.37 8.82
N ILE A 17 3.92 -4.63 7.70
CA ILE A 17 2.45 -4.53 7.63
C ILE A 17 1.75 -5.88 7.74
N THR A 18 2.30 -6.97 7.18
CA THR A 18 1.65 -8.30 7.21
C THR A 18 1.24 -8.80 8.60
N GLY A 19 1.89 -8.32 9.67
CA GLY A 19 1.54 -8.65 11.05
C GLY A 19 0.86 -7.52 11.84
N LYS A 20 0.65 -6.34 11.23
CA LYS A 20 0.09 -5.14 11.89
C LYS A 20 -1.23 -4.69 11.28
N ILE A 21 -1.53 -5.10 10.05
CA ILE A 21 -2.82 -4.89 9.39
C ILE A 21 -3.43 -6.24 9.02
N SER A 22 -4.71 -6.24 8.68
CA SER A 22 -5.44 -7.43 8.25
C SER A 22 -4.84 -8.03 6.98
N ALA A 23 -5.01 -9.35 6.81
CA ALA A 23 -4.64 -10.04 5.59
C ALA A 23 -5.36 -9.45 4.36
N HIS A 24 -6.60 -8.99 4.54
CA HIS A 24 -7.38 -8.34 3.49
C HIS A 24 -6.73 -7.03 3.03
N ALA A 25 -6.37 -6.13 3.97
CA ALA A 25 -5.68 -4.88 3.65
C ALA A 25 -4.32 -5.14 2.97
N THR A 26 -3.54 -6.08 3.50
CA THR A 26 -2.26 -6.50 2.92
C THR A 26 -2.42 -7.01 1.49
N MET A 27 -3.40 -7.88 1.24
CA MET A 27 -3.67 -8.42 -0.10
C MET A 27 -4.16 -7.36 -1.07
N ALA A 28 -4.99 -6.41 -0.62
CA ALA A 28 -5.46 -5.31 -1.45
C ALA A 28 -4.30 -4.43 -1.91
N LEU A 29 -3.41 -4.05 -0.99
CA LEU A 29 -2.23 -3.25 -1.30
C LEU A 29 -1.29 -4.00 -2.26
N GLY A 30 -0.99 -5.27 -1.98
CA GLY A 30 -0.16 -6.10 -2.85
C GLY A 30 -0.74 -6.24 -4.27
N LYS A 31 -2.06 -6.38 -4.41
CA LYS A 31 -2.73 -6.38 -5.71
C LYS A 31 -2.62 -5.05 -6.44
N GLY A 32 -2.69 -3.93 -5.74
CA GLY A 32 -2.46 -2.59 -6.32
C GLY A 32 -1.05 -2.49 -6.92
N TYR A 33 -0.03 -2.94 -6.19
CA TYR A 33 1.34 -3.02 -6.71
C TYR A 33 1.47 -3.97 -7.91
N GLN A 34 0.86 -5.14 -7.85
CA GLN A 34 0.89 -6.11 -8.95
C GLN A 34 0.25 -5.55 -10.24
N ARG A 35 -0.79 -4.73 -10.09
CA ARG A 35 -1.48 -4.08 -11.21
C ARG A 35 -0.76 -2.84 -11.74
N GLY A 36 0.14 -2.28 -10.96
CA GLY A 36 0.78 -1.00 -11.26
C GLY A 36 -0.04 0.22 -10.84
N ASP A 37 -1.04 0.04 -9.97
CA ASP A 37 -1.81 1.13 -9.37
C ASP A 37 -0.92 2.01 -8.47
N TYR A 38 0.17 1.43 -7.95
CA TYR A 38 1.17 2.10 -7.13
C TYR A 38 2.54 2.11 -7.80
N THR A 39 3.11 3.30 -7.92
CA THR A 39 4.44 3.52 -8.53
C THR A 39 5.51 3.91 -7.50
N LYS A 40 5.17 3.94 -6.22
CA LYS A 40 6.05 4.34 -5.12
C LYS A 40 5.79 3.52 -3.84
N PRO A 41 6.71 3.54 -2.86
CA PRO A 41 6.54 2.85 -1.58
C PRO A 41 5.30 3.30 -0.79
N LEU A 42 4.80 2.44 0.09
CA LEU A 42 3.57 2.64 0.86
C LEU A 42 3.58 3.89 1.74
N ASP A 43 4.74 4.20 2.33
CA ASP A 43 4.97 5.36 3.18
C ASP A 43 4.95 6.68 2.40
N GLU A 44 5.12 6.62 1.08
CA GLU A 44 5.01 7.77 0.18
C GLU A 44 3.65 7.89 -0.50
N LEU A 45 2.78 6.86 -0.39
CA LEU A 45 1.42 6.93 -0.92
C LEU A 45 0.59 7.92 -0.11
N THR A 46 -0.14 8.79 -0.81
CA THR A 46 -1.15 9.67 -0.22
C THR A 46 -2.45 8.90 0.01
N ASP A 47 -3.35 9.48 0.80
CA ASP A 47 -4.65 8.87 1.08
C ASP A 47 -5.46 8.69 -0.21
N ASP A 48 -5.42 9.67 -1.11
CA ASP A 48 -6.10 9.61 -2.41
C ASP A 48 -5.55 8.50 -3.31
N GLU A 49 -4.23 8.32 -3.37
CA GLU A 49 -3.62 7.26 -4.16
C GLU A 49 -3.99 5.87 -3.64
N VAL A 50 -4.04 5.70 -2.31
CA VAL A 50 -4.48 4.46 -1.69
C VAL A 50 -5.95 4.18 -2.04
N LEU A 51 -6.82 5.20 -1.95
CA LEU A 51 -8.25 5.07 -2.23
C LEU A 51 -8.58 4.93 -3.73
N ALA A 52 -7.71 5.42 -4.61
CA ALA A 52 -7.87 5.28 -6.05
C ALA A 52 -7.61 3.84 -6.54
N ALA A 53 -6.87 3.04 -5.77
CA ALA A 53 -6.55 1.67 -6.14
C ALA A 53 -7.75 0.73 -5.98
N LEU A 54 -7.92 -0.18 -6.94
CA LEU A 54 -9.06 -1.08 -6.95
C LEU A 54 -8.99 -2.08 -5.79
N ASN A 55 -10.05 -2.11 -4.96
CA ASN A 55 -10.19 -2.89 -3.71
C ASN A 55 -9.48 -2.29 -2.48
N CYS A 56 -8.95 -1.07 -2.56
CA CYS A 56 -8.46 -0.33 -1.39
C CYS A 56 -9.52 0.69 -0.95
N GLY A 57 -10.29 0.32 0.08
CA GLY A 57 -11.31 1.20 0.65
C GLY A 57 -10.82 1.99 1.88
N PRO A 58 -11.70 2.82 2.48
CA PRO A 58 -11.37 3.60 3.68
C PRO A 58 -10.90 2.75 4.87
N ALA A 59 -11.34 1.49 4.96
CA ALA A 59 -10.86 0.54 5.97
C ALA A 59 -9.38 0.17 5.76
N THR A 60 -9.01 -0.19 4.53
CA THR A 60 -7.61 -0.47 4.15
C THR A 60 -6.73 0.75 4.39
N LEU A 61 -7.20 1.94 4.02
CA LEU A 61 -6.48 3.19 4.29
C LEU A 61 -6.27 3.40 5.79
N ARG A 62 -7.32 3.26 6.62
CA ARG A 62 -7.21 3.44 8.07
C ARG A 62 -6.21 2.47 8.69
N GLU A 63 -6.24 1.20 8.28
CA GLU A 63 -5.28 0.21 8.74
C GLU A 63 -3.86 0.53 8.27
N LEU A 64 -3.69 0.95 7.02
CA LEU A 64 -2.39 1.40 6.52
C LEU A 64 -1.87 2.57 7.36
N ARG A 65 -2.72 3.56 7.66
CA ARG A 65 -2.37 4.75 8.46
C ARG A 65 -2.11 4.49 9.93
N SER A 66 -2.56 3.36 10.47
CA SER A 66 -2.18 2.95 11.82
C SER A 66 -0.72 2.47 11.90
N VAL A 67 -0.14 2.06 10.76
CA VAL A 67 1.23 1.54 10.66
C VAL A 67 2.18 2.53 10.00
N PHE A 68 1.71 3.21 8.96
CA PHE A 68 2.43 4.19 8.17
C PHE A 68 1.65 5.50 8.17
N PRO A 69 2.05 6.51 8.96
CA PRO A 69 1.40 7.81 8.90
C PRO A 69 1.44 8.35 7.47
N ALA A 70 0.42 9.12 7.09
CA ALA A 70 0.39 9.74 5.77
C ALA A 70 1.65 10.61 5.59
N PRO A 71 2.26 10.62 4.39
CA PRO A 71 3.33 11.56 4.11
C PRO A 71 2.81 12.96 4.43
N SER A 72 3.53 13.69 5.28
CA SER A 72 3.11 15.04 5.68
C SER A 72 2.97 15.88 4.41
N GLY A 73 1.74 16.35 4.15
CA GLY A 73 1.46 17.31 3.08
C GLY A 73 2.15 18.63 3.34
#